data_AF-A0A970IMG0-F1
#
_entry.id   AF-A0A970IMG0-F1
#
_cell.length_a   1.000
_cell.length_b   1.000
_cell.length_c   1.000
_cell.angle_alpha   90.00
_cell.angle_beta   90.00
_cell.angle_gamma   90.00
#
_symmetry.space_group_name_H-M   'P 1'
#
loop_
_entity.id
_entity.type
_entity.pdbx_description
1 polymer ?
#
loop_
_entity_poly.entity_id
_entity_poly.type
_entity_poly.pdbx_seq_one_letter_code
_entity_poly.pdbx_strand_id
1 'polypeptide(L)'
;MDRVKRTKTRYMLLVIAFVITMMSASVAALGSFSFTFTPPIVGAARNSGLAATNGAQNPYIQLDGSIARTIFCFVRLEGTAPYTDNVTNINDNITDCKTYFSYNTGYGGLGQYYMILGLPYYYNFLEYSSSGVFQP
;
A
#
# COMPACT_ATOMS: atom_id res chain seq x y z
N MET A 1 38.03 41.88 -5.21
CA MET A 1 37.91 40.41 -5.33
C MET A 1 36.74 39.80 -4.55
N ASP A 2 36.08 40.52 -3.64
CA ASP A 2 35.04 39.93 -2.77
C ASP A 2 33.66 39.67 -3.38
N ARG A 3 33.24 40.45 -4.39
CA ARG A 3 31.92 40.23 -5.02
C ARG A 3 31.82 38.87 -5.72
N VAL A 4 32.87 38.47 -6.45
CA VAL A 4 32.88 37.21 -7.22
C VAL A 4 32.84 35.98 -6.30
N LYS A 5 33.54 36.01 -5.16
CA LYS A 5 33.46 34.94 -4.15
C LYS A 5 32.06 34.82 -3.57
N ARG A 6 31.42 35.96 -3.22
CA ARG A 6 30.07 35.99 -2.66
C ARG A 6 29.01 35.43 -3.61
N THR A 7 29.13 35.66 -4.92
CA THR A 7 28.18 35.12 -5.91
C THR A 7 28.35 33.60 -6.09
N LYS A 8 29.59 33.09 -6.13
CA LYS A 8 29.85 31.64 -6.22
C LYS A 8 29.32 30.86 -5.02
N THR A 9 29.45 31.40 -3.81
CA THR A 9 28.88 30.79 -2.59
C THR A 9 27.35 30.74 -2.62
N ARG A 10 26.69 31.76 -3.16
CA ARG A 10 25.22 31.79 -3.31
C ARG A 10 24.71 30.76 -4.33
N TYR A 11 25.40 30.60 -5.46
CA TYR A 11 25.04 29.57 -6.43
C TYR A 11 25.28 28.16 -5.88
N MET A 12 26.37 27.94 -5.14
CA MET A 12 26.64 26.66 -4.50
C MET A 12 25.55 26.29 -3.47
N LEU A 13 25.09 27.26 -2.67
CA LEU A 13 23.97 27.07 -1.74
C LEU A 13 22.65 26.77 -2.45
N LEU A 14 22.36 27.42 -3.58
CA LEU A 14 21.18 27.16 -4.39
C LEU A 14 21.19 25.76 -5.02
N VAL A 15 22.34 25.31 -5.52
CA VAL A 15 22.50 23.95 -6.05
C VAL A 15 22.33 22.91 -4.95
N ILE A 16 22.92 23.13 -3.77
CA ILE A 16 22.75 22.23 -2.63
C ILE A 16 21.29 22.19 -2.17
N ALA A 17 20.61 23.34 -2.07
CA ALA A 17 19.19 23.40 -1.72
C ALA A 17 18.31 22.68 -2.75
N PHE A 18 18.60 22.83 -4.05
CA PHE A 18 17.89 22.13 -5.11
C PHE A 18 18.09 20.61 -5.01
N VAL A 19 19.32 20.13 -4.81
CA VAL A 19 19.60 18.70 -4.63
C VAL A 19 18.90 18.15 -3.38
N ILE A 20 18.91 18.87 -2.26
CA ILE A 20 18.20 18.45 -1.04
C ILE A 20 16.69 18.36 -1.29
N THR A 21 16.08 19.31 -2.01
CA THR A 21 14.65 19.26 -2.34
C THR A 21 14.28 18.15 -3.33
N MET A 22 15.19 17.76 -4.23
CA MET A 22 14.97 16.64 -5.14
C MET A 22 15.14 15.28 -4.45
N MET A 23 15.87 15.22 -3.34
CA MET A 23 16.07 14.00 -2.54
C MET A 23 14.97 13.76 -1.50
N SER A 24 13.99 14.66 -1.37
CA SER A 24 12.81 14.44 -0.55
C SER A 24 11.91 13.36 -1.19
N ALA A 25 12.32 12.11 -1.08
CA ALA A 25 11.44 10.98 -1.36
C ALA A 25 10.25 11.07 -0.38
N SER A 26 9.05 11.20 -0.92
CA SER A 26 7.83 11.15 -0.12
C SER A 26 7.77 9.80 0.58
N VAL A 27 7.84 9.81 1.91
CA VAL A 27 7.68 8.60 2.71
C VAL A 27 6.26 8.12 2.48
N ALA A 28 6.10 6.94 1.86
CA ALA A 28 4.77 6.38 1.66
C ALA A 28 4.10 6.07 3.00
N ALA A 29 2.79 6.27 3.07
CA ALA A 29 2.02 5.85 4.22
C ALA A 29 1.82 4.33 4.16
N LEU A 30 2.50 3.61 5.06
CA LEU A 30 2.30 2.17 5.23
C LEU A 30 0.88 1.90 5.73
N GLY A 31 0.15 1.07 4.99
CA GLY A 31 -1.13 0.51 5.44
C GLY A 31 -0.91 -0.63 6.42
N SER A 32 -1.88 -0.85 7.30
CA SER A 32 -1.90 -2.02 8.18
C SER A 32 -3.25 -2.74 8.06
N PHE A 33 -3.24 -4.04 8.33
CA PHE A 33 -4.45 -4.85 8.40
C PHE A 33 -4.39 -5.84 9.55
N SER A 34 -5.56 -6.17 10.05
CA SER A 34 -5.77 -7.23 11.03
C SER A 34 -7.12 -7.87 10.74
N PHE A 35 -7.09 -9.06 10.16
CA PHE A 35 -8.27 -9.81 9.75
C PHE A 35 -8.50 -10.97 10.68
N THR A 36 -9.76 -11.22 11.02
CA THR A 36 -10.22 -12.46 11.63
C THR A 36 -11.23 -13.11 10.70
N PHE A 37 -10.91 -14.33 10.28
CA PHE A 37 -11.69 -15.14 9.38
C PHE A 37 -12.42 -16.21 10.17
N THR A 38 -13.75 -16.21 10.10
CA THR A 38 -14.59 -17.22 10.73
C THR A 38 -15.33 -17.98 9.63
N PRO A 39 -15.35 -19.33 9.64
CA PRO A 39 -16.11 -20.12 8.68
C PRO A 39 -17.62 -19.82 8.79
N PRO A 40 -18.40 -19.99 7.71
CA PRO A 40 -18.02 -20.52 6.39
C PRO A 40 -17.26 -19.51 5.51
N ILE A 41 -16.67 -19.97 4.40
CA ILE A 41 -15.93 -19.09 3.46
C ILE A 41 -16.80 -17.99 2.85
N VAL A 42 -18.09 -18.25 2.67
CA VAL A 42 -19.06 -17.27 2.17
C VAL A 42 -19.19 -16.14 3.19
N GLY A 43 -18.82 -14.92 2.79
CA GLY A 43 -18.81 -13.76 3.69
C GLY A 43 -17.58 -13.65 4.61
N ALA A 44 -16.60 -14.53 4.44
CA ALA A 44 -15.35 -14.45 5.20
C ALA A 44 -14.41 -13.34 4.71
N ALA A 45 -14.67 -12.73 3.56
CA ALA A 45 -13.90 -11.59 3.05
C ALA A 45 -13.71 -10.48 4.10
N ARG A 46 -12.51 -9.91 4.18
CA ARG A 46 -12.18 -8.79 5.09
C ARG A 46 -11.40 -7.71 4.34
N ASN A 47 -11.67 -6.45 4.66
CA ASN A 47 -11.00 -5.29 4.04
C ASN A 47 -10.17 -4.55 5.07
N SER A 48 -9.01 -4.03 4.66
CA SER A 48 -8.19 -3.15 5.48
C SER A 48 -8.69 -1.70 5.40
N GLY A 49 -8.05 -0.82 6.19
CA GLY A 49 -8.10 0.62 5.92
C GLY A 49 -7.38 0.98 4.61
N LEU A 50 -7.55 2.23 4.18
CA LEU A 50 -6.90 2.76 2.98
C LEU A 50 -5.46 3.16 3.25
N ALA A 51 -4.60 2.92 2.25
CA ALA A 51 -3.26 3.46 2.16
C ALA A 51 -3.07 4.15 0.81
N ALA A 52 -2.37 5.28 0.83
CA ALA A 52 -2.02 6.02 -0.37
C ALA A 52 -0.69 5.50 -0.94
N THR A 53 -0.63 5.28 -2.25
CA THR A 53 0.64 4.97 -2.91
C THR A 53 1.41 6.26 -3.22
N ASN A 54 2.72 6.23 -2.99
CA ASN A 54 3.62 7.30 -3.41
C ASN A 54 4.11 7.12 -4.86
N GLY A 55 3.72 6.03 -5.53
CA GLY A 55 4.14 5.68 -6.90
C GLY A 55 5.66 5.46 -7.07
N ALA A 56 6.45 5.53 -6.01
CA ALA A 56 7.91 5.45 -6.04
C ALA A 56 8.44 4.11 -5.55
N GLN A 57 7.60 3.31 -4.90
CA GLN A 57 7.96 2.00 -4.36
C GLN A 57 7.14 0.89 -5.02
N ASN A 58 7.66 -0.33 -4.95
CA ASN A 58 6.95 -1.51 -5.42
C ASN A 58 5.90 -1.88 -4.36
N PRO A 59 4.65 -2.16 -4.75
CA PRO A 59 3.66 -2.64 -3.82
C PRO A 59 4.07 -3.97 -3.20
N TYR A 60 3.85 -4.12 -1.89
CA TYR A 60 4.15 -5.34 -1.14
C TYR A 60 3.18 -5.56 0.02
N ILE A 61 3.15 -6.80 0.50
CA ILE A 61 2.54 -7.17 1.78
C ILE A 61 3.60 -7.88 2.62
N GLN A 62 3.68 -7.51 3.89
CA GLN A 62 4.49 -8.16 4.89
C GLN A 62 3.60 -8.61 6.05
N LEU A 63 3.67 -9.90 6.39
CA LEU A 63 2.88 -10.52 7.44
C LEU A 63 3.64 -10.49 8.77
N ASP A 64 2.92 -10.31 9.88
CA ASP A 64 3.51 -10.28 11.23
C ASP A 64 3.90 -11.67 11.76
N GLY A 65 3.60 -12.73 11.00
CA GLY A 65 3.93 -14.10 11.37
C GLY A 65 3.50 -15.14 10.33
N SER A 66 3.67 -16.41 10.68
CA SER A 66 3.15 -17.53 9.89
C SER A 66 1.65 -17.66 10.11
N ILE A 67 0.87 -17.40 9.07
CA ILE A 67 -0.60 -17.47 9.10
C ILE A 67 -1.10 -18.63 8.24
N ALA A 68 -2.36 -19.04 8.46
CA ALA A 68 -3.05 -19.88 7.49
C ALA A 68 -3.10 -19.16 6.14
N ARG A 69 -2.96 -19.92 5.04
CA ARG A 69 -2.91 -19.36 3.68
C ARG A 69 -4.13 -18.46 3.44
N THR A 70 -3.85 -17.21 3.13
CA THR A 70 -4.84 -16.16 2.84
C THR A 70 -4.52 -15.58 1.47
N ILE A 71 -5.55 -15.39 0.65
CA ILE A 71 -5.47 -14.69 -0.61
C ILE A 71 -5.64 -13.21 -0.31
N PHE A 72 -4.72 -12.39 -0.81
CA PHE A 72 -4.79 -10.94 -0.66
C PHE A 72 -5.02 -10.31 -2.03
N CYS A 73 -5.75 -9.21 -2.08
CA CYS A 73 -5.96 -8.46 -3.31
C CYS A 73 -5.82 -6.97 -3.06
N PHE A 74 -5.07 -6.27 -3.91
CA PHE A 74 -5.12 -4.82 -3.95
C PHE A 74 -6.41 -4.39 -4.65
N VAL A 75 -7.19 -3.56 -3.96
CA VAL A 75 -8.41 -2.95 -4.50
C VAL A 75 -8.19 -1.46 -4.58
N ARG A 76 -8.17 -0.93 -5.80
CA ARG A 76 -8.12 0.51 -6.06
C ARG A 76 -9.49 1.10 -5.78
N LEU A 77 -9.53 2.24 -5.11
CA LEU A 77 -10.74 3.02 -4.92
C LEU A 77 -10.63 4.34 -5.66
N GLU A 78 -11.57 4.59 -6.56
CA GLU A 78 -11.71 5.88 -7.23
C GLU A 78 -12.41 6.86 -6.28
N GLY A 79 -11.65 7.50 -5.37
CA GLY A 79 -12.16 8.58 -4.51
C GLY A 79 -11.49 8.71 -3.14
N THR A 80 -11.53 9.91 -2.57
CA THR A 80 -11.05 10.25 -1.22
C THR A 80 -12.14 10.10 -0.17
N ALA A 81 -12.25 8.93 0.46
CA ALA A 81 -12.95 8.71 1.75
C ALA A 81 -12.81 7.22 2.17
N PRO A 82 -12.85 6.88 3.47
CA PRO A 82 -12.77 5.49 3.91
C PRO A 82 -13.95 4.68 3.38
N TYR A 83 -13.67 3.81 2.42
CA TYR A 83 -14.63 2.86 1.88
C TYR A 83 -14.93 1.79 2.93
N THR A 84 -16.12 1.90 3.54
CA THR A 84 -16.63 0.90 4.48
C THR A 84 -17.75 0.17 3.75
N ASP A 85 -17.42 -0.86 2.99
CA ASP A 85 -18.45 -1.69 2.36
C ASP A 85 -18.45 -3.07 3.00
N ASN A 86 -19.54 -3.35 3.72
CA ASN A 86 -19.94 -4.69 4.14
C ASN A 86 -20.58 -5.39 2.94
N VAL A 87 -19.80 -5.71 1.91
CA VAL A 87 -20.35 -6.32 0.68
C VAL A 87 -19.69 -7.66 0.37
N THR A 88 -20.55 -8.67 0.30
CA THR A 88 -20.33 -10.10 0.07
C THR A 88 -19.84 -10.46 -1.34
N ASN A 89 -19.67 -9.50 -2.25
CA ASN A 89 -19.24 -9.72 -3.64
C ASN A 89 -18.50 -8.47 -4.17
N ILE A 90 -17.19 -8.38 -3.92
CA ILE A 90 -16.32 -7.35 -4.53
C ILE A 90 -15.77 -7.96 -5.82
N ASN A 91 -16.25 -7.53 -6.99
CA ASN A 91 -15.72 -7.97 -8.29
C ASN A 91 -15.30 -6.82 -9.23
N ASP A 92 -15.64 -5.56 -8.94
CA ASP A 92 -15.55 -4.52 -9.98
C ASP A 92 -14.20 -3.78 -10.04
N ASN A 93 -13.32 -3.89 -9.03
CA ASN A 93 -12.05 -3.15 -8.98
C ASN A 93 -10.84 -3.96 -8.45
N ILE A 94 -10.92 -5.29 -8.50
CA ILE A 94 -9.83 -6.17 -8.07
C ILE A 94 -8.74 -6.21 -9.15
N THR A 95 -7.57 -5.66 -8.85
CA THR A 95 -6.51 -5.50 -9.86
C THR A 95 -5.59 -6.71 -9.97
N ASP A 96 -5.55 -7.58 -8.95
CA ASP A 96 -5.01 -8.95 -8.97
C ASP A 96 -5.04 -9.52 -7.53
N CYS A 97 -5.60 -10.71 -7.35
CA CYS A 97 -5.58 -11.44 -6.07
C CYS A 97 -4.43 -12.45 -6.04
N LYS A 98 -3.48 -12.33 -5.11
CA LYS A 98 -2.31 -13.22 -5.00
C LYS A 98 -1.98 -13.49 -3.53
N THR A 99 -1.30 -14.61 -3.28
CA THR A 99 -0.74 -14.93 -1.94
C THR A 99 0.61 -14.25 -1.70
N TYR A 100 1.22 -13.70 -2.75
CA TYR A 100 2.44 -12.90 -2.74
C TYR A 100 2.35 -11.85 -3.85
N PHE A 101 2.87 -10.66 -3.59
CA PHE A 101 2.87 -9.56 -4.56
C PHE A 101 4.29 -9.32 -5.04
N SER A 102 4.44 -9.24 -6.36
CA SER A 102 5.65 -8.78 -7.00
C SER A 102 5.23 -7.85 -8.13
N TYR A 103 5.26 -6.55 -7.85
CA TYR A 103 4.93 -5.51 -8.81
C TYR A 103 6.17 -4.67 -9.12
N ASN A 104 6.19 -4.09 -10.31
CA ASN A 104 7.21 -3.13 -10.70
C ASN A 104 6.98 -1.78 -10.02
N THR A 105 8.03 -0.97 -9.93
CA THR A 105 7.97 0.39 -9.39
C THR A 105 7.04 1.24 -10.26
N GLY A 106 6.23 2.09 -9.63
CA GLY A 106 5.25 2.93 -10.33
C GLY A 106 3.88 2.27 -10.53
N TYR A 107 3.69 1.03 -10.07
CA TYR A 107 2.36 0.41 -10.04
C TYR A 107 1.39 1.28 -9.21
N GLY A 108 0.17 1.41 -9.72
CA GLY A 108 -0.90 2.21 -9.10
C GLY A 108 -0.79 3.72 -9.26
N GLY A 109 0.39 4.29 -9.52
CA GLY A 109 0.56 5.73 -9.79
C GLY A 109 0.39 6.62 -8.56
N LEU A 110 1.05 7.78 -8.53
CA LEU A 110 1.10 8.67 -7.37
C LEU A 110 -0.30 9.14 -6.92
N GLY A 111 -0.59 9.04 -5.61
CA GLY A 111 -1.78 9.63 -5.00
C GLY A 111 -3.06 8.80 -5.15
N GLN A 112 -2.96 7.57 -5.67
CA GLN A 112 -4.07 6.62 -5.65
C GLN A 112 -4.20 5.98 -4.27
N TYR A 113 -5.43 5.62 -3.89
CA TYR A 113 -5.74 4.94 -2.65
C TYR A 113 -6.10 3.49 -2.90
N TYR A 114 -5.53 2.63 -2.08
CA TYR A 114 -5.73 1.19 -2.14
C TYR A 114 -6.07 0.64 -0.76
N MET A 115 -6.85 -0.43 -0.75
CA MET A 115 -7.00 -1.30 0.42
C MET A 115 -6.60 -2.73 0.06
N ILE A 116 -6.34 -3.52 1.08
CA ILE A 116 -6.17 -4.97 0.96
C ILE A 116 -7.50 -5.64 1.28
N LEU A 117 -7.96 -6.47 0.35
CA LEU A 117 -8.98 -7.49 0.55
C LEU A 117 -8.28 -8.80 0.93
N GLY A 118 -8.64 -9.40 2.06
CA GLY A 118 -8.20 -10.71 2.51
C GLY A 118 -9.32 -11.74 2.39
N LEU A 119 -8.97 -12.94 1.93
CA LEU A 119 -9.88 -14.07 1.72
C LEU A 119 -9.22 -15.37 2.20
N PRO A 120 -9.95 -16.27 2.88
CA PRO A 120 -9.42 -17.61 3.17
C PRO A 120 -9.09 -18.37 1.89
N TYR A 121 -7.91 -19.01 1.84
CA TYR A 121 -7.53 -19.82 0.69
C TYR A 121 -8.29 -21.15 0.63
N TYR A 122 -8.54 -21.76 1.79
CA TYR A 122 -9.23 -23.04 1.89
C TYR A 122 -10.73 -22.85 2.11
N TYR A 123 -11.55 -23.65 1.43
CA TYR A 123 -13.01 -23.62 1.59
C TYR A 123 -13.46 -24.09 2.98
N ASN A 124 -12.72 -25.05 3.54
CA ASN A 124 -12.92 -25.56 4.90
C ASN A 124 -11.71 -25.14 5.75
N PHE A 125 -11.94 -24.19 6.67
CA PHE A 125 -10.92 -23.64 7.56
C PHE A 125 -11.51 -23.46 8.95
N LEU A 126 -10.65 -23.55 9.97
CA LEU A 126 -10.98 -23.15 11.34
C LEU A 126 -10.80 -21.64 11.48
N GLU A 127 -11.44 -21.03 12.46
CA GLU A 127 -11.23 -19.61 12.74
C GLU A 127 -9.73 -19.30 12.90
N TYR A 128 -9.27 -18.26 12.21
CA TYR A 128 -7.88 -17.80 12.29
C TYR A 128 -7.78 -16.30 12.02
N SER A 129 -6.67 -15.72 12.46
CA SER A 129 -6.35 -14.31 12.22
C SER A 129 -5.13 -14.13 11.33
N SER A 130 -5.10 -13.01 10.63
CA SER A 130 -4.02 -12.60 9.74
C SER A 130 -3.79 -11.11 9.87
N SER A 131 -2.60 -10.71 10.30
CA SER A 131 -2.20 -9.31 10.40
C SER A 131 -0.89 -9.03 9.68
N GLY A 132 -0.69 -7.76 9.35
CA GLY A 132 0.53 -7.30 8.70
C GLY A 132 0.43 -5.86 8.25
N VAL A 133 1.44 -5.48 7.49
CA VAL A 133 1.54 -4.19 6.84
C VAL A 133 1.55 -4.36 5.33
N PHE A 134 1.13 -3.33 4.62
CA PHE A 134 1.17 -3.31 3.18
C PHE A 134 1.56 -1.92 2.69
N GLN A 135 2.19 -1.92 1.52
CA GLN A 135 2.47 -0.73 0.75
C GLN A 135 1.81 -0.92 -0.62
N PRO A 136 0.86 -0.06 -1.01
CA PRO A 136 0.34 -0.06 -2.37
C PRO A 136 1.26 0.66 -3.36
#